data_AF-A0A372GK17-F1
#
_entry.id   AF-A0A372GK17-F1
#
_cell.length_a   1.000
_cell.length_b   1.000
_cell.length_c   1.000
_cell.angle_alpha   90.00
_cell.angle_beta   90.00
_cell.angle_gamma   90.00
#
_symmetry.space_group_name_H-M   'P 1'
#
loop_
_entity.id
_entity.type
_entity.pdbx_description
1 polymer ?
#
loop_
_entity_poly.entity_id
_entity_poly.type
_entity_poly.pdbx_seq_one_letter_code
_entity_poly.pdbx_strand_id
1 'polypeptide(L)'
;MATEPMPKALDISLSITDFVSPSHWLLWAIDKICGVNPAEWLAQQLAGDWESISKFAGSLGHVGEFYTEYAKGLREGQATMLKSWDGNAADACDKYFTELANAIEKQVEPIQRIAGEIQSAAYGVWSLSKAAVSGLEALMDLAVMIAIEAAAAAAVSWTVVGPSVAMAVIMAQIGLAIQKWLKIIGYVGLAVAAVFTVVGLLVGGLAALCGLDSQPYPKGSYDNLVVA
;
A
#
# COMPACT_ATOMS: atom_id res chain seq x y z
N MET A 1 -24.27 74.01 -5.81
CA MET A 1 -22.86 74.27 -6.14
C MET A 1 -22.02 73.62 -5.05
N ALA A 2 -21.12 72.72 -5.47
CA ALA A 2 -19.96 72.19 -4.77
C ALA A 2 -20.18 71.45 -3.43
N THR A 3 -19.46 70.40 -3.05
CA THR A 3 -18.56 69.40 -3.65
C THR A 3 -18.31 68.47 -2.45
N GLU A 4 -18.47 67.16 -2.62
CA GLU A 4 -18.09 66.19 -1.58
C GLU A 4 -16.55 66.24 -1.35
N PRO A 5 -16.05 65.88 -0.15
CA PRO A 5 -15.81 64.45 0.01
C PRO A 5 -16.12 63.95 1.43
N MET A 6 -16.87 62.85 1.50
CA MET A 6 -16.76 61.93 2.63
C MET A 6 -15.30 61.50 2.80
N PRO A 7 -14.79 61.42 4.05
CA PRO A 7 -13.40 61.12 4.31
C PRO A 7 -13.07 59.68 3.88
N LYS A 8 -11.89 59.51 3.27
CA LYS A 8 -11.23 58.26 2.80
C LYS A 8 -11.31 57.02 3.72
N ALA A 9 -11.87 57.14 4.92
CA ALA A 9 -12.04 56.07 5.89
C ALA A 9 -13.14 55.06 5.53
N LEU A 10 -14.18 55.48 4.78
CA LEU A 10 -15.22 54.55 4.30
C LEU A 10 -14.78 53.74 3.07
N ASP A 11 -14.01 54.33 2.15
CA ASP A 11 -13.38 53.61 1.02
C ASP A 11 -12.28 52.61 1.45
N ILE A 12 -11.59 52.89 2.56
CA ILE A 12 -10.61 51.96 3.17
C ILE A 12 -11.31 50.74 3.80
N SER A 13 -12.52 50.91 4.36
CA SER A 13 -13.23 49.80 5.00
C SER A 13 -13.83 48.80 3.99
N LEU A 14 -14.21 49.26 2.81
CA LEU A 14 -14.68 48.43 1.69
C LEU A 14 -13.53 47.75 0.93
N SER A 15 -12.34 48.34 0.92
CA SER A 15 -11.14 47.70 0.33
C SER A 15 -10.52 46.59 1.21
N ILE A 16 -10.89 46.52 2.49
CA ILE A 16 -10.43 45.46 3.43
C ILE A 16 -11.35 44.22 3.39
N THR A 17 -12.59 44.36 2.90
CA THR A 17 -13.55 43.26 2.73
C THR A 17 -13.48 42.60 1.35
N ASP A 18 -13.03 43.34 0.34
CA ASP A 18 -12.74 42.81 -1.02
C ASP A 18 -11.36 42.12 -1.12
N PHE A 19 -10.59 42.11 -0.04
CA PHE A 19 -9.37 41.32 0.16
C PHE A 19 -9.70 39.88 0.60
N VAL A 20 -10.52 39.22 -0.23
CA VAL A 20 -10.80 37.78 -0.32
C VAL A 20 -9.96 36.92 0.64
N SER A 21 -10.62 36.26 1.59
CA SER A 21 -9.95 35.62 2.74
C SER A 21 -8.76 34.73 2.34
N PRO A 22 -7.72 34.61 3.19
CA PRO A 22 -6.59 33.70 2.95
C PRO A 22 -7.03 32.27 2.61
N SER A 23 -8.16 31.82 3.17
CA SER A 23 -8.75 30.52 2.88
C SER A 23 -9.26 30.40 1.44
N HIS A 24 -9.82 31.45 0.85
CA HIS A 24 -10.24 31.43 -0.55
C HIS A 24 -9.03 31.35 -1.50
N TRP A 25 -7.97 32.13 -1.25
CA TRP A 25 -6.75 32.05 -2.06
C TRP A 25 -6.03 30.73 -1.89
N LEU A 26 -6.09 30.12 -0.70
CA LEU A 26 -5.59 28.78 -0.46
C LEU A 26 -6.36 27.73 -1.27
N LEU A 27 -7.70 27.77 -1.24
CA LEU A 27 -8.53 26.86 -2.05
C LEU A 27 -8.26 27.05 -3.56
N TRP A 28 -8.11 28.29 -4.01
CA TRP A 28 -7.71 28.59 -5.39
C TRP A 28 -6.33 28.00 -5.72
N ALA A 29 -5.33 28.15 -4.85
CA ALA A 29 -4.01 27.60 -5.07
C ALA A 29 -4.06 26.06 -5.14
N ILE A 30 -4.79 25.42 -4.22
CA ILE A 30 -4.99 23.96 -4.22
C ILE A 30 -5.68 23.50 -5.51
N ASP A 31 -6.72 24.21 -5.97
CA ASP A 31 -7.39 23.92 -7.24
C ASP A 31 -6.43 24.01 -8.43
N LYS A 32 -5.56 25.03 -8.47
CA LYS A 32 -4.56 25.19 -9.54
C LYS A 32 -3.44 24.16 -9.52
N ILE A 33 -3.06 23.66 -8.34
CA ILE A 33 -1.97 22.70 -8.19
C ILE A 33 -2.48 21.27 -8.38
N CYS A 34 -3.56 20.91 -7.70
CA CYS A 34 -4.02 19.54 -7.54
C CYS A 34 -5.29 19.24 -8.36
N GLY A 35 -6.16 20.22 -8.59
CA GLY A 35 -7.46 20.05 -9.25
C GLY A 35 -8.47 19.19 -8.48
N VAL A 36 -8.11 18.73 -7.29
CA VAL A 36 -8.93 17.92 -6.36
C VAL A 36 -8.57 18.32 -4.93
N ASN A 37 -9.36 17.86 -3.95
CA ASN A 37 -8.95 17.90 -2.54
C ASN A 37 -7.84 16.85 -2.32
N PRO A 38 -6.56 17.26 -2.13
CA PRO A 38 -5.45 16.33 -2.17
C PRO A 38 -5.39 15.43 -0.92
N ALA A 39 -5.86 15.92 0.23
CA ALA A 39 -5.92 15.14 1.46
C ALA A 39 -6.99 14.04 1.37
N GLU A 40 -8.17 14.39 0.88
CA GLU A 40 -9.26 13.43 0.68
C GLU A 40 -8.92 12.40 -0.40
N TRP A 41 -8.33 12.85 -1.52
CA TRP A 41 -7.88 11.95 -2.57
C TRP A 41 -6.82 10.97 -2.05
N LEU A 42 -5.82 11.45 -1.32
CA LEU A 42 -4.77 10.60 -0.77
C LEU A 42 -5.33 9.59 0.25
N ALA A 43 -6.25 10.03 1.11
CA ALA A 43 -6.94 9.14 2.03
C ALA A 43 -7.71 8.04 1.28
N GLN A 44 -8.46 8.38 0.24
CA GLN A 44 -9.19 7.39 -0.57
C GLN A 44 -8.27 6.36 -1.22
N GLN A 45 -7.09 6.79 -1.71
CA GLN A 45 -6.15 5.87 -2.37
C GLN A 45 -5.39 4.96 -1.39
N LEU A 46 -5.16 5.41 -0.15
CA LEU A 46 -4.27 4.74 0.81
C LEU A 46 -4.97 4.27 2.10
N ALA A 47 -6.31 4.25 2.15
CA ALA A 47 -7.15 3.89 3.30
C ALA A 47 -7.04 2.40 3.76
N GLY A 48 -5.94 1.71 3.50
CA GLY A 48 -5.72 0.31 3.90
C GLY A 48 -5.15 0.15 5.32
N ASP A 49 -5.56 -0.92 6.00
CA ASP A 49 -4.91 -1.39 7.23
C ASP A 49 -3.70 -2.28 6.90
N TRP A 50 -2.61 -1.61 6.56
CA TRP A 50 -1.34 -2.26 6.20
C TRP A 50 -0.71 -3.03 7.37
N GLU A 51 -1.05 -2.66 8.61
CA GLU A 51 -0.59 -3.39 9.80
C GLU A 51 -1.27 -4.76 9.89
N SER A 52 -2.59 -4.81 9.70
CA SER A 52 -3.33 -6.08 9.67
C SER A 52 -2.86 -6.97 8.51
N ILE A 53 -2.55 -6.40 7.34
CA ILE A 53 -1.99 -7.17 6.21
C ILE A 53 -0.60 -7.73 6.57
N SER A 54 0.25 -6.97 7.24
CA SER A 54 1.55 -7.45 7.72
C SER A 54 1.42 -8.56 8.77
N LYS A 55 0.45 -8.44 9.69
CA LYS A 55 0.13 -9.50 10.67
C LYS A 55 -0.36 -10.78 9.98
N PHE A 56 -1.18 -10.65 8.93
CA PHE A 56 -1.62 -11.79 8.13
C PHE A 56 -0.43 -12.51 7.47
N ALA A 57 0.53 -11.77 6.92
CA ALA A 57 1.77 -12.37 6.42
C ALA A 57 2.53 -13.14 7.51
N GLY A 58 2.65 -12.57 8.71
CA GLY A 58 3.24 -13.26 9.86
C GLY A 58 2.51 -14.57 10.20
N SER A 59 1.18 -14.55 10.23
CA SER A 59 0.39 -15.76 10.47
C SER A 59 0.59 -16.84 9.40
N LEU A 60 0.79 -16.44 8.14
CA LEU A 60 1.03 -17.36 7.05
C LEU A 60 2.41 -18.04 7.18
N GLY A 61 3.40 -17.32 7.73
CA GLY A 61 4.69 -17.90 8.13
C GLY A 61 4.53 -19.05 9.13
N HIS A 62 3.69 -18.87 10.16
CA HIS A 62 3.40 -19.92 11.13
C HIS A 62 2.70 -21.15 10.52
N VAL A 63 1.92 -20.98 9.44
CA VAL A 63 1.35 -22.11 8.71
C VAL A 63 2.45 -22.94 8.02
N GLY A 64 3.47 -22.29 7.45
CA GLY A 64 4.63 -22.97 6.88
C GLY A 64 5.45 -23.73 7.94
N GLU A 65 5.64 -23.13 9.12
CA GLU A 65 6.27 -23.80 10.28
C GLU A 65 5.47 -25.03 10.72
N PHE A 66 4.14 -24.90 10.80
CA PHE A 66 3.26 -26.02 11.12
C PHE A 66 3.39 -27.17 10.10
N TYR A 67 3.42 -26.89 8.80
CA TYR A 67 3.60 -27.92 7.77
C TYR A 67 4.96 -28.62 7.87
N THR A 68 6.01 -27.87 8.24
CA THR A 68 7.34 -28.42 8.48
C THR A 68 7.33 -29.42 9.64
N GLU A 69 6.79 -29.02 10.80
CA GLU A 69 6.70 -29.91 11.97
C GLU A 69 5.73 -31.07 11.73
N TYR A 70 4.67 -30.87 10.95
CA TYR A 70 3.73 -31.94 10.61
C TYR A 70 4.37 -33.02 9.72
N ALA A 71 5.10 -32.62 8.67
CA ALA A 71 5.85 -33.55 7.82
C ALA A 71 6.92 -34.32 8.61
N LYS A 72 7.60 -33.64 9.54
CA LYS A 72 8.56 -34.27 10.45
C LYS A 72 7.90 -35.27 11.39
N GLY A 73 6.79 -34.91 12.02
CA GLY A 73 6.03 -35.82 12.89
C GLY A 73 5.52 -37.06 12.16
N LEU A 74 5.11 -36.92 10.89
CA LEU A 74 4.76 -38.04 10.00
C LEU A 74 5.94 -39.00 9.81
N ARG A 75 7.13 -38.48 9.50
CA ARG A 75 8.36 -39.28 9.33
C ARG A 75 8.76 -39.99 10.63
N GLU A 76 8.68 -39.31 11.76
CA GLU A 76 9.01 -39.89 13.08
C GLU A 76 8.03 -40.99 13.49
N GLY A 77 6.73 -40.79 13.25
CA GLY A 77 5.68 -41.78 13.49
C GLY A 77 5.84 -43.01 12.59
N GLN A 78 6.08 -42.79 11.29
CA GLN A 78 6.40 -43.83 10.32
C GLN A 78 7.61 -44.66 10.75
N ALA A 79 8.73 -44.00 11.08
CA ALA A 79 9.95 -44.67 11.53
C ALA A 79 9.75 -45.46 12.84
N THR A 80 8.86 -45.00 13.72
CA THR A 80 8.53 -45.72 14.96
C THR A 80 7.68 -46.97 14.68
N MET A 81 6.68 -46.84 13.81
CA MET A 81 5.79 -47.94 13.43
C MET A 81 6.55 -49.07 12.71
N LEU A 82 7.50 -48.74 11.82
CA LEU A 82 8.28 -49.71 11.03
C LEU A 82 9.36 -50.45 11.84
N LYS A 83 9.62 -50.07 13.11
CA LYS A 83 10.57 -50.81 13.96
C LYS A 83 10.13 -52.23 14.30
N SER A 84 8.82 -52.46 14.35
CA SER A 84 8.23 -53.75 14.76
C SER A 84 7.31 -54.36 13.71
N TRP A 85 7.14 -53.71 12.56
CA TRP A 85 6.26 -54.15 11.49
C TRP A 85 7.04 -54.26 10.19
N ASP A 86 7.03 -55.44 9.59
CA ASP A 86 7.78 -55.79 8.39
C ASP A 86 6.87 -56.57 7.40
N GLY A 87 7.30 -56.68 6.15
CA GLY A 87 6.60 -57.32 5.03
C GLY A 87 5.97 -56.33 4.04
N ASN A 88 5.35 -56.86 2.99
CA ASN A 88 4.83 -56.06 1.86
C ASN A 88 3.90 -54.90 2.27
N ALA A 89 3.12 -55.07 3.33
CA ALA A 89 2.27 -54.01 3.86
C ALA A 89 3.06 -52.89 4.57
N ALA A 90 4.14 -53.23 5.26
CA ALA A 90 5.03 -52.25 5.88
C ALA A 90 5.73 -51.41 4.80
N ASP A 91 6.22 -52.03 3.73
CA ASP A 91 6.83 -51.34 2.57
C ASP A 91 5.85 -50.38 1.88
N ALA A 92 4.60 -50.81 1.66
CA ALA A 92 3.57 -49.97 1.07
C ALA A 92 3.23 -48.76 1.97
N CYS A 93 3.24 -48.98 3.29
CA CYS A 93 2.99 -47.94 4.27
C CYS A 93 4.14 -46.93 4.37
N ASP A 94 5.39 -47.41 4.35
CA ASP A 94 6.60 -46.60 4.29
C ASP A 94 6.58 -45.65 3.08
N LYS A 95 6.28 -46.20 1.91
CA LYS A 95 6.17 -45.40 0.69
C LYS A 95 5.07 -44.33 0.78
N TYR A 96 3.87 -44.70 1.25
CA TYR A 96 2.75 -43.76 1.37
C TYR A 96 3.06 -42.58 2.29
N PHE A 97 3.56 -42.85 3.50
CA PHE A 97 3.84 -41.78 4.47
C PHE A 97 5.04 -40.93 4.06
N THR A 98 6.04 -41.52 3.39
CA THR A 98 7.14 -40.76 2.78
C THR A 98 6.63 -39.80 1.71
N GLU A 99 5.79 -40.26 0.79
CA GLU A 99 5.21 -39.43 -0.26
C GLU A 99 4.31 -38.32 0.32
N LEU A 100 3.50 -38.65 1.34
CA LEU A 100 2.65 -37.68 2.03
C LEU A 100 3.47 -36.61 2.75
N ALA A 101 4.49 -36.99 3.52
CA ALA A 101 5.37 -36.05 4.21
C ALA A 101 6.08 -35.13 3.21
N ASN A 102 6.57 -35.69 2.09
CA ASN A 102 7.19 -34.91 1.02
C ASN A 102 6.21 -33.96 0.33
N ALA A 103 4.94 -34.36 0.14
CA ALA A 103 3.92 -33.51 -0.44
C ALA A 103 3.53 -32.33 0.47
N ILE A 104 3.52 -32.55 1.79
CA ILE A 104 3.32 -31.48 2.78
C ILE A 104 4.50 -30.52 2.80
N GLU A 105 5.73 -31.05 2.84
CA GLU A 105 6.95 -30.24 2.90
C GLU A 105 7.13 -29.37 1.63
N LYS A 106 6.73 -29.87 0.46
CA LYS A 106 6.73 -29.10 -0.80
C LYS A 106 5.84 -27.85 -0.77
N GLN A 107 4.87 -27.75 0.14
CA GLN A 107 4.01 -26.58 0.27
C GLN A 107 4.65 -25.47 1.12
N VAL A 108 5.67 -25.78 1.91
CA VAL A 108 6.30 -24.84 2.84
C VAL A 108 6.92 -23.65 2.10
N GLU A 109 7.74 -23.91 1.07
CA GLU A 109 8.43 -22.85 0.31
C GLU A 109 7.44 -21.89 -0.38
N PRO A 110 6.42 -22.35 -1.13
CA PRO A 110 5.40 -21.46 -1.70
C PRO A 110 4.70 -20.59 -0.64
N ILE A 111 4.32 -21.16 0.50
CA ILE A 111 3.64 -20.45 1.60
C ILE A 111 4.55 -19.37 2.19
N GLN A 112 5.80 -19.72 2.49
CA GLN A 112 6.79 -18.78 3.05
C GLN A 112 7.12 -17.66 2.05
N ARG A 113 7.22 -17.98 0.77
CA ARG A 113 7.45 -16.98 -0.29
C ARG A 113 6.28 -15.99 -0.36
N ILE A 114 5.04 -16.48 -0.38
CA ILE A 114 3.85 -15.62 -0.38
C ILE A 114 3.84 -14.74 0.88
N ALA A 115 4.14 -15.31 2.05
CA ALA A 115 4.20 -14.57 3.31
C ALA A 115 5.22 -13.41 3.24
N GLY A 116 6.45 -13.68 2.79
CA GLY A 116 7.49 -12.65 2.68
C GLY A 116 7.14 -11.53 1.70
N GLU A 117 6.46 -11.86 0.61
CA GLU A 117 6.06 -10.89 -0.42
C GLU A 117 4.89 -10.00 0.05
N ILE A 118 3.89 -10.58 0.73
CA ILE A 118 2.81 -9.81 1.38
C ILE A 118 3.41 -8.87 2.44
N GLN A 119 4.35 -9.35 3.25
CA GLN A 119 4.99 -8.52 4.27
C GLN A 119 5.78 -7.37 3.64
N SER A 120 6.58 -7.65 2.62
CA SER A 120 7.38 -6.65 1.90
C SER A 120 6.50 -5.59 1.24
N ALA A 121 5.40 -6.00 0.61
CA ALA A 121 4.43 -5.09 0.02
C ALA A 121 3.73 -4.23 1.08
N ALA A 122 3.32 -4.81 2.22
CA ALA A 122 2.70 -4.05 3.31
C ALA A 122 3.62 -2.94 3.84
N TYR A 123 4.90 -3.25 4.09
CA TYR A 123 5.89 -2.25 4.49
C TYR A 123 6.17 -1.23 3.38
N GLY A 124 6.28 -1.69 2.13
CA GLY A 124 6.48 -0.84 0.96
C GLY A 124 5.37 0.19 0.83
N VAL A 125 4.11 -0.24 0.83
CA VAL A 125 2.95 0.65 0.73
C VAL A 125 2.86 1.59 1.93
N TRP A 126 3.11 1.10 3.16
CA TRP A 126 3.14 1.95 4.34
C TRP A 126 4.19 3.06 4.23
N SER A 127 5.40 2.73 3.78
CA SER A 127 6.49 3.71 3.62
C SER A 127 6.20 4.74 2.52
N LEU A 128 5.62 4.30 1.40
CA LEU A 128 5.17 5.18 0.31
C LEU A 128 4.03 6.08 0.76
N SER A 129 3.13 5.57 1.60
CA SER A 129 2.05 6.36 2.19
C SER A 129 2.61 7.48 3.08
N LYS A 130 3.61 7.18 3.90
CA LYS A 130 4.29 8.20 4.71
C LYS A 130 5.01 9.24 3.83
N ALA A 131 5.67 8.80 2.77
CA ALA A 131 6.31 9.71 1.81
C ALA A 131 5.29 10.62 1.10
N ALA A 132 4.12 10.08 0.75
CA ALA A 132 3.03 10.82 0.14
C ALA A 132 2.42 11.85 1.10
N VAL A 133 2.21 11.50 2.37
CA VAL A 133 1.73 12.42 3.40
C VAL A 133 2.74 13.56 3.66
N SER A 134 4.03 13.24 3.80
CA SER A 134 5.06 14.27 3.95
C SER A 134 5.17 15.16 2.70
N GLY A 135 5.01 14.58 1.52
CA GLY A 135 4.92 15.34 0.27
C GLY A 135 3.72 16.29 0.25
N LEU A 136 2.57 15.83 0.76
CA LEU A 136 1.36 16.62 0.88
C LEU A 136 1.55 17.81 1.83
N GLU A 137 2.18 17.61 2.99
CA GLU A 137 2.51 18.71 3.91
C GLU A 137 3.37 19.78 3.21
N ALA A 138 4.44 19.37 2.52
CA ALA A 138 5.29 20.29 1.77
C ALA A 138 4.56 20.98 0.60
N LEU A 139 3.54 20.33 0.02
CA LEU A 139 2.68 20.93 -1.00
C LEU A 139 1.73 21.96 -0.39
N MET A 140 1.18 21.68 0.79
CA MET A 140 0.31 22.61 1.51
C MET A 140 1.07 23.88 1.92
N ASP A 141 2.33 23.77 2.33
CA ASP A 141 3.18 24.94 2.60
C ASP A 141 3.36 25.83 1.37
N LEU A 142 3.61 25.22 0.20
CA LEU A 142 3.69 25.96 -1.07
C LEU A 142 2.34 26.57 -1.45
N ALA A 143 1.23 25.86 -1.25
CA ALA A 143 -0.10 26.38 -1.54
C ALA A 143 -0.43 27.60 -0.67
N VAL A 144 -0.02 27.60 0.60
CA VAL A 144 -0.14 28.77 1.51
C VAL A 144 0.72 29.94 1.02
N MET A 145 1.96 29.68 0.62
CA MET A 145 2.86 30.72 0.07
C MET A 145 2.26 31.36 -1.19
N ILE A 146 1.82 30.54 -2.14
CA ILE A 146 1.16 30.97 -3.38
C ILE A 146 -0.11 31.78 -3.07
N ALA A 147 -0.91 31.35 -2.09
CA ALA A 147 -2.12 32.05 -1.69
C ALA A 147 -1.83 33.45 -1.13
N ILE A 148 -0.80 33.57 -0.28
CA ILE A 148 -0.38 34.86 0.29
C ILE A 148 0.13 35.79 -0.82
N GLU A 149 0.95 35.29 -1.74
CA GLU A 149 1.47 36.07 -2.86
C GLU A 149 0.37 36.50 -3.83
N ALA A 150 -0.57 35.60 -4.15
CA ALA A 150 -1.70 35.91 -5.02
C ALA A 150 -2.63 36.95 -4.39
N ALA A 151 -2.90 36.84 -3.08
CA ALA A 151 -3.61 37.87 -2.34
C ALA A 151 -2.84 39.20 -2.42
N ALA A 152 -1.56 39.23 -2.06
CA ALA A 152 -0.75 40.45 -2.10
C ALA A 152 -0.72 41.09 -3.49
N ALA A 153 -0.57 40.28 -4.55
CA ALA A 153 -0.59 40.74 -5.94
C ALA A 153 -1.93 41.35 -6.34
N ALA A 154 -3.05 40.76 -5.91
CA ALA A 154 -4.37 41.34 -6.09
C ALA A 154 -4.50 42.71 -5.38
N ALA A 155 -3.74 42.94 -4.29
CA ALA A 155 -3.85 44.14 -3.43
C ALA A 155 -3.21 45.34 -4.06
N VAL A 156 -2.12 45.08 -4.76
CA VAL A 156 -1.32 46.08 -5.46
C VAL A 156 -1.64 46.12 -6.94
N SER A 157 -2.70 45.41 -7.37
CA SER A 157 -3.09 45.27 -8.78
C SER A 157 -3.47 46.59 -9.47
N TRP A 158 -3.79 47.62 -8.67
CA TRP A 158 -4.01 49.00 -9.14
C TRP A 158 -2.72 49.74 -9.53
N THR A 159 -1.55 49.15 -9.27
CA THR A 159 -0.26 49.68 -9.72
C THR A 159 0.12 49.06 -11.08
N VAL A 160 0.50 49.86 -12.08
CA VAL A 160 0.67 49.40 -13.49
C VAL A 160 1.82 48.38 -13.67
N VAL A 161 2.79 48.34 -12.76
CA VAL A 161 4.01 47.50 -12.87
C VAL A 161 3.97 46.27 -11.95
N GLY A 162 3.21 46.29 -10.85
CA GLY A 162 3.13 45.21 -9.87
C GLY A 162 2.55 43.87 -10.38
N PRO A 163 1.50 43.86 -11.23
CA PRO A 163 0.82 42.62 -11.64
C PRO A 163 1.68 41.66 -12.44
N SER A 164 2.56 42.16 -13.32
CA SER A 164 3.27 41.31 -14.30
C SER A 164 4.42 40.52 -13.67
N VAL A 165 5.20 41.15 -12.79
CA VAL A 165 6.32 40.48 -12.09
C VAL A 165 5.80 39.52 -11.03
N ALA A 166 4.78 39.92 -10.25
CA ALA A 166 4.18 39.06 -9.24
C ALA A 166 3.56 37.80 -9.85
N MET A 167 2.86 37.93 -10.99
CA MET A 167 2.31 36.78 -11.70
C MET A 167 3.38 35.80 -12.20
N ALA A 168 4.53 36.29 -12.68
CA ALA A 168 5.60 35.39 -13.13
C ALA A 168 6.16 34.53 -11.98
N VAL A 169 6.33 35.12 -10.79
CA VAL A 169 6.79 34.40 -9.59
C VAL A 169 5.74 33.38 -9.13
N ILE A 170 4.47 33.78 -9.06
CA ILE A 170 3.36 32.89 -8.69
C ILE A 170 3.29 31.68 -9.64
N MET A 171 3.38 31.91 -10.96
CA MET A 171 3.33 30.83 -11.95
C MET A 171 4.52 29.86 -11.82
N ALA A 172 5.71 30.37 -11.50
CA ALA A 172 6.87 29.51 -11.25
C ALA A 172 6.66 28.62 -10.01
N GLN A 173 6.10 29.17 -8.94
CA GLN A 173 5.78 28.40 -7.73
C GLN A 173 4.68 27.36 -7.96
N ILE A 174 3.64 27.71 -8.71
CA ILE A 174 2.60 26.75 -9.13
C ILE A 174 3.24 25.60 -9.92
N GLY A 175 4.16 25.89 -10.84
CA GLY A 175 4.90 24.87 -11.58
C GLY A 175 5.67 23.90 -10.68
N LEU A 176 6.37 24.41 -9.66
CA LEU A 176 7.07 23.59 -8.67
C LEU A 176 6.10 22.77 -7.81
N ALA A 177 4.97 23.34 -7.43
CA ALA A 177 3.95 22.65 -6.65
C ALA A 177 3.29 21.51 -7.46
N ILE A 178 3.03 21.72 -8.76
CA ILE A 178 2.54 20.66 -9.66
C ILE A 178 3.54 19.50 -9.74
N GLN A 179 4.84 19.78 -9.84
CA GLN A 179 5.87 18.73 -9.85
C GLN A 179 5.86 17.90 -8.55
N LYS A 180 5.66 18.56 -7.40
CA LYS A 180 5.49 17.84 -6.12
C LYS A 180 4.22 17.00 -6.11
N TRP A 181 3.11 17.53 -6.63
CA TRP A 181 1.85 16.78 -6.75
C TRP A 181 2.02 15.52 -7.60
N LEU A 182 2.67 15.63 -8.77
CA LEU A 182 2.96 14.49 -9.64
C LEU A 182 3.84 13.44 -8.94
N LYS A 183 4.79 13.88 -8.11
CA LYS A 183 5.62 12.97 -7.31
C LYS A 183 4.80 12.22 -6.26
N ILE A 184 3.83 12.87 -5.61
CA ILE A 184 2.87 12.23 -4.68
C ILE A 184 2.05 11.18 -5.42
N ILE A 185 1.50 11.51 -6.59
CA ILE A 185 0.78 10.54 -7.44
C ILE A 185 1.68 9.36 -7.79
N GLY A 186 2.97 9.60 -8.08
CA GLY A 186 3.95 8.55 -8.34
C GLY A 186 4.14 7.58 -7.17
N TYR A 187 4.16 8.07 -5.93
CA TYR A 187 4.22 7.21 -4.75
C TYR A 187 2.98 6.32 -4.60
N VAL A 188 1.79 6.87 -4.88
CA VAL A 188 0.55 6.08 -4.91
C VAL A 188 0.59 5.02 -6.02
N GLY A 189 1.08 5.38 -7.21
CA GLY A 189 1.24 4.44 -8.32
C GLY A 189 2.17 3.27 -7.98
N LEU A 190 3.29 3.54 -7.31
CA LEU A 190 4.21 2.50 -6.83
C LEU A 190 3.55 1.60 -5.76
N ALA A 191 2.74 2.18 -4.86
CA ALA A 191 2.02 1.41 -3.87
C ALA A 191 1.01 0.43 -4.52
N VAL A 192 0.26 0.91 -5.52
CA VAL A 192 -0.67 0.08 -6.29
C VAL A 192 0.07 -1.02 -7.06
N ALA A 193 1.21 -0.72 -7.67
CA ALA A 193 2.03 -1.71 -8.36
C ALA A 193 2.54 -2.82 -7.42
N ALA A 194 2.92 -2.48 -6.18
CA ALA A 194 3.32 -3.46 -5.18
C ALA A 194 2.16 -4.43 -4.84
N VAL A 195 0.94 -3.90 -4.69
CA VAL A 195 -0.26 -4.73 -4.44
C VAL A 195 -0.53 -5.68 -5.61
N PHE A 196 -0.49 -5.20 -6.86
CA PHE A 196 -0.68 -6.08 -8.03
C PHE A 196 0.40 -7.15 -8.16
N THR A 197 1.64 -6.85 -7.75
CA THR A 197 2.72 -7.83 -7.72
C THR A 197 2.40 -8.98 -6.76
N VAL A 198 1.91 -8.67 -5.56
CA VAL A 198 1.46 -9.68 -4.59
C VAL A 198 0.29 -10.50 -5.14
N VAL A 199 -0.70 -9.86 -5.77
CA VAL A 199 -1.84 -10.58 -6.38
C VAL A 199 -1.35 -11.54 -7.47
N GLY A 200 -0.41 -11.12 -8.32
CA GLY A 200 0.18 -11.98 -9.34
C GLY A 200 0.91 -13.19 -8.74
N LEU A 201 1.66 -12.98 -7.66
CA LEU A 201 2.34 -14.05 -6.92
C LEU A 201 1.36 -15.01 -6.24
N LEU A 202 0.26 -14.50 -5.68
CA LEU A 202 -0.78 -15.34 -5.08
C LEU A 202 -1.43 -16.24 -6.13
N VAL A 203 -1.79 -15.70 -7.30
CA VAL A 203 -2.37 -16.49 -8.39
C VAL A 203 -1.38 -17.55 -8.88
N GLY A 204 -0.10 -17.21 -9.03
CA GLY A 204 0.94 -18.17 -9.42
C GLY A 204 1.23 -19.22 -8.35
N GLY A 205 1.25 -18.83 -7.08
CA GLY A 205 1.54 -19.70 -5.95
C GLY A 205 0.39 -20.66 -5.62
N LEU A 206 -0.86 -20.22 -5.75
CA LEU A 206 -2.02 -21.10 -5.62
C LEU A 206 -2.01 -22.22 -6.67
N ALA A 207 -1.57 -21.93 -7.90
CA ALA A 207 -1.40 -22.96 -8.93
C ALA A 207 -0.34 -24.02 -8.54
N ALA A 208 0.67 -23.64 -7.74
CA ALA A 208 1.69 -24.58 -7.25
C ALA A 208 1.20 -25.45 -6.06
N LEU A 209 0.16 -25.02 -5.34
CA LEU A 209 -0.36 -25.72 -4.15
C LEU A 209 -1.35 -26.85 -4.48
N CYS A 210 -1.85 -26.97 -5.72
CA CYS A 210 -2.83 -27.99 -6.14
C CYS A 210 -2.32 -29.46 -6.13
N GLY A 211 -1.14 -29.75 -5.57
CA GLY A 211 -0.54 -31.09 -5.58
C GLY A 211 -1.17 -32.11 -4.62
N LEU A 212 -1.92 -31.68 -3.60
CA LEU A 212 -2.45 -32.59 -2.57
C LEU A 212 -3.61 -33.48 -3.04
N ASP A 213 -4.42 -33.02 -3.99
CA ASP A 213 -5.55 -33.80 -4.54
C ASP A 213 -5.09 -35.05 -5.30
N SER A 214 -3.80 -35.08 -5.68
CA SER A 214 -3.20 -36.20 -6.38
C SER A 214 -2.74 -37.34 -5.49
N GLN A 215 -2.79 -37.20 -4.15
CA GLN A 215 -2.37 -38.24 -3.22
C GLN A 215 -3.50 -39.27 -3.04
N PRO A 216 -3.43 -40.47 -3.64
CA PRO A 216 -4.50 -41.44 -3.54
C PRO A 216 -4.55 -42.02 -2.13
N TYR A 217 -5.76 -42.13 -1.55
CA TYR A 217 -5.95 -42.95 -0.36
C TYR A 217 -5.48 -44.39 -0.61
N PRO A 218 -4.96 -45.09 0.41
CA PRO A 218 -4.59 -46.49 0.29
C PRO A 218 -5.77 -47.31 -0.27
N LYS A 219 -5.61 -47.88 -1.46
CA LYS A 219 -6.65 -48.68 -2.13
C LYS A 219 -6.61 -50.13 -1.62
N GLY A 220 -7.04 -50.36 -0.37
CA GLY A 220 -7.26 -51.71 0.16
C GLY A 220 -6.69 -51.98 1.56
N SER A 221 -7.11 -53.11 2.13
CA SER A 221 -6.60 -53.64 3.41
C SER A 221 -5.14 -54.06 3.27
N TYR A 222 -4.33 -53.76 4.28
CA TYR A 222 -2.92 -54.11 4.36
C TYR A 222 -2.75 -55.63 4.47
N ASP A 223 -2.04 -56.26 3.53
CA ASP A 223 -1.74 -57.70 3.54
C ASP A 223 -0.64 -58.00 4.58
N ASN A 224 -1.05 -58.41 5.76
CA ASN A 224 -0.16 -58.75 6.88
C ASN A 224 0.18 -60.25 6.87
N LEU A 225 1.45 -60.59 7.13
CA LEU A 225 1.86 -61.97 7.35
C LEU A 225 1.05 -62.57 8.51
N VAL A 226 0.25 -63.59 8.23
CA VAL A 226 -0.40 -64.42 9.26
C VAL A 226 0.72 -65.19 9.95
N VAL A 227 1.10 -64.74 11.14
CA VAL A 227 1.98 -65.51 12.02
C VAL A 227 1.16 -66.71 12.50
N ALA A 228 1.46 -67.89 11.97
CA ALA A 228 0.94 -69.19 12.42
C ALA A 228 1.72 -69.71 13.62
#